data_AF-A0A6A3CUM6-F1
#
_entry.id   AF-A0A6A3CUM6-F1
#
_cell.length_a   1.000
_cell.length_b   1.000
_cell.length_c   1.000
_cell.angle_alpha   90.00
_cell.angle_beta   90.00
_cell.angle_gamma   90.00
#
_symmetry.space_group_name_H-M   'P 1'
#
loop_
_entity.id
_entity.type
_entity.pdbx_description
1 polymer ?
#
loop_
_entity_poly.entity_id
_entity_poly.type
_entity_poly.pdbx_seq_one_letter_code
_entity_poly.pdbx_strand_id
1 'polypeptide(L)'
;MVLGCKDLDKRTAEAEMDLTLAKSQGYLKNQLRTSDALKKLEERVVVRFVIGRRNNRGDSLDRNINEENHKTKDFLILEGHEEAQEELPKKVKSFFSTAVQNWDAEFYVKVDDKIGIDLEGLIGLLEHRRRQDSAYIGCMKSGEVFSEVGKDWYEPDWWKFGDQKS
;
A
#
# COMPACT_ATOMS: atom_id res chain seq x y z
N MET A 1 0.32 20.33 24.04
CA MET A 1 -0.22 21.27 23.04
C MET A 1 -1.17 20.47 22.17
N VAL A 2 -2.47 20.74 22.29
CA VAL A 2 -3.55 19.97 21.66
C VAL A 2 -3.85 20.58 20.30
N LEU A 3 -3.89 19.75 19.25
CA LEU A 3 -4.74 19.99 18.09
C LEU A 3 -5.63 18.77 17.95
N GLY A 4 -6.91 18.96 18.23
CA GLY A 4 -7.90 17.91 18.30
C GLY A 4 -8.39 17.48 16.91
N CYS A 5 -8.63 16.18 16.76
CA CYS A 5 -9.66 15.67 15.89
C CYS A 5 -10.88 15.38 16.77
N LYS A 6 -11.76 16.37 16.89
CA LYS A 6 -13.17 16.11 17.22
C LYS A 6 -13.87 15.74 15.92
N ASP A 7 -14.72 14.72 16.01
CA ASP A 7 -15.69 14.26 15.03
C ASP A 7 -15.17 13.33 13.92
N LEU A 8 -15.09 12.04 14.24
CA LEU A 8 -15.27 10.95 13.27
C LEU A 8 -16.12 9.81 13.85
N ASP A 9 -17.10 10.15 14.69
CA ASP A 9 -18.24 9.29 14.97
C ASP A 9 -19.34 9.60 13.95
N LYS A 10 -19.39 8.80 12.87
CA LYS A 10 -20.62 8.26 12.26
C LYS A 10 -20.33 7.49 10.98
N ARG A 11 -20.69 6.20 11.04
CA ARG A 11 -21.06 5.32 9.93
C ARG A 11 -19.90 4.87 9.04
N THR A 12 -19.20 3.84 9.51
CA THR A 12 -18.72 2.77 8.65
C THR A 12 -19.94 2.11 8.00
N ALA A 13 -20.42 2.67 6.91
CA ALA A 13 -21.17 1.90 5.93
C ALA A 13 -20.11 1.30 5.01
N GLU A 14 -20.04 -0.02 4.99
CA GLU A 14 -19.26 -0.78 4.04
C GLU A 14 -19.62 -0.32 2.62
N ALA A 15 -18.71 0.41 2.00
CA ALA A 15 -18.73 0.64 0.57
C ALA A 15 -17.62 -0.22 -0.02
N GLU A 16 -17.95 -1.47 -0.30
CA GLU A 16 -17.19 -2.26 -1.27
C GLU A 16 -17.44 -1.61 -2.64
N MET A 17 -16.54 -0.71 -3.05
CA MET A 17 -16.65 -0.05 -4.35
C MET A 17 -15.99 -0.94 -5.40
N ASP A 18 -16.82 -1.50 -6.28
CA ASP A 18 -16.39 -2.30 -7.42
C ASP A 18 -15.34 -1.55 -8.26
N LEU A 19 -14.26 -2.21 -8.67
CA LEU A 19 -13.15 -1.62 -9.44
C LEU A 19 -13.66 -0.97 -10.75
N THR A 20 -14.76 -1.50 -11.27
CA THR A 20 -15.47 -0.96 -12.45
C THR A 20 -16.13 0.40 -12.14
N LEU A 21 -16.67 0.55 -10.93
CA LEU A 21 -17.32 1.77 -10.45
C LEU A 21 -16.28 2.86 -10.10
N ALA A 22 -15.14 2.47 -9.53
CA ALA A 22 -13.99 3.37 -9.32
C ALA A 22 -13.47 3.97 -10.64
N LYS A 23 -13.38 3.14 -11.69
CA LYS A 23 -12.97 3.56 -13.03
C LYS A 23 -14.02 4.47 -13.69
N SER A 24 -15.31 4.19 -13.55
CA SER A 24 -16.39 4.99 -14.16
C SER A 24 -16.56 6.37 -13.51
N GLN A 25 -16.31 6.48 -12.20
CA GLN A 25 -16.32 7.74 -11.45
C GLN A 25 -15.05 8.58 -11.61
N GLY A 26 -14.08 8.12 -12.41
CA GLY A 26 -12.92 8.92 -12.79
C GLY A 26 -11.79 8.97 -11.76
N TYR A 27 -11.84 8.17 -10.70
CA TYR A 27 -10.79 8.10 -9.67
C TYR A 27 -9.42 7.70 -10.26
N LEU A 28 -9.40 6.78 -11.23
CA LEU A 28 -8.19 6.43 -11.98
C LEU A 28 -7.96 7.30 -13.22
N LYS A 29 -9.03 7.87 -13.78
CA LYS A 29 -9.00 8.58 -15.08
C LYS A 29 -8.44 10.01 -14.97
N ASN A 30 -8.50 10.62 -13.78
CA ASN A 30 -8.00 11.98 -13.54
C ASN A 30 -6.55 12.04 -13.05
N GLN A 31 -5.96 10.92 -12.59
CA GLN A 31 -4.52 10.88 -12.25
C GLN A 31 -3.63 10.45 -13.42
N LEU A 32 -4.18 9.82 -14.45
CA LEU A 32 -3.45 9.34 -15.63
C LEU A 32 -3.83 10.12 -16.89
N ARG A 33 -3.98 11.45 -16.79
CA ARG A 33 -3.99 12.31 -17.98
C ARG A 33 -2.55 12.40 -18.50
N THR A 34 -2.30 11.72 -19.62
CA THR A 34 -1.04 11.68 -20.37
C THR A 34 -0.48 13.09 -20.58
N SER A 35 0.43 13.49 -19.68
CA SER A 35 1.19 14.73 -19.72
C SER A 35 2.66 14.36 -19.92
N ASP A 36 3.43 15.19 -20.61
CA ASP A 36 4.89 15.02 -20.73
C ASP A 36 5.58 14.93 -19.35
N ALA A 37 4.94 15.46 -18.30
CA ALA A 37 5.37 15.31 -16.92
C ALA A 37 5.29 13.86 -16.41
N LEU A 38 4.24 13.10 -16.77
CA LEU A 38 4.12 11.69 -16.38
C LEU A 38 5.19 10.82 -17.05
N LYS A 39 5.49 11.06 -18.34
CA LYS A 39 6.57 10.33 -19.04
C LYS A 39 7.93 10.55 -18.39
N LYS A 40 8.25 11.80 -18.01
CA LYS A 40 9.49 12.10 -17.26
C LYS A 40 9.50 11.49 -15.87
N LEU A 41 8.33 11.32 -15.25
CA LEU A 41 8.20 10.64 -13.95
C LEU A 41 8.44 9.13 -14.09
N GLU A 42 7.87 8.52 -15.13
CA GLU A 42 8.02 7.09 -15.45
C GLU A 42 9.47 6.69 -15.75
N GLU A 43 10.32 7.64 -16.19
CA GLU A 43 11.77 7.43 -16.34
C GLU A 43 12.50 7.29 -15.00
N ARG A 44 11.93 7.82 -13.90
CA ARG A 44 12.58 7.88 -12.56
C ARG A 44 11.88 7.01 -11.52
N VAL A 45 10.63 6.62 -11.76
CA VAL A 45 9.76 5.94 -10.80
C VAL A 45 9.16 4.70 -11.42
N VAL A 46 9.33 3.56 -10.74
CA VAL A 46 8.68 2.31 -11.11
C VAL A 46 7.48 2.09 -10.21
N VAL A 47 6.28 2.12 -10.78
CA VAL A 47 5.03 1.81 -10.07
C VAL A 47 4.59 0.39 -10.43
N ARG A 48 4.26 -0.41 -9.42
CA ARG A 48 3.75 -1.78 -9.58
C ARG A 48 2.63 -2.08 -8.60
N PHE A 49 1.63 -2.84 -9.06
CA PHE A 49 0.65 -3.48 -8.18
C PHE A 49 1.22 -4.77 -7.64
N VAL A 50 1.36 -4.86 -6.32
CA VAL A 50 1.98 -6.00 -5.66
C VAL A 50 0.92 -7.03 -5.30
N ILE A 51 1.05 -8.24 -5.84
CA ILE A 51 0.04 -9.30 -5.71
C ILE A 51 0.71 -10.67 -5.61
N GLY A 52 0.21 -11.56 -4.76
CA GLY A 52 0.50 -12.99 -4.74
C GLY A 52 -0.47 -13.77 -5.63
N ARG A 53 -0.56 -15.08 -5.42
CA ARG A 53 -1.55 -15.92 -6.12
C ARG A 53 -2.33 -16.73 -5.10
N ARG A 54 -3.59 -17.05 -5.40
CA ARG A 54 -4.33 -18.03 -4.59
C ARG A 54 -3.77 -19.44 -4.81
N ASN A 55 -3.98 -20.34 -3.85
CA ASN A 55 -3.56 -21.75 -4.00
C ASN A 55 -4.19 -22.46 -5.20
N ASN A 56 -5.38 -22.04 -5.64
CA ASN A 56 -6.08 -22.63 -6.78
C ASN A 56 -5.57 -22.08 -8.12
N ARG A 57 -4.32 -22.42 -8.48
CA ARG A 57 -3.74 -22.03 -9.76
C ARG A 57 -4.62 -22.48 -10.94
N GLY A 58 -4.78 -21.61 -11.93
CA GLY A 58 -5.56 -21.89 -13.13
C GLY A 58 -7.08 -21.72 -13.00
N ASP A 59 -7.59 -21.26 -11.85
CA ASP A 59 -8.98 -20.81 -11.70
C ASP A 59 -9.25 -19.52 -12.51
N SER A 60 -10.49 -19.04 -12.51
CA SER A 60 -10.87 -17.84 -13.27
C SER A 60 -10.15 -16.58 -12.79
N LEU A 61 -9.85 -16.47 -11.49
CA LEU A 61 -9.18 -15.30 -10.91
C LEU A 61 -7.69 -15.28 -11.28
N ASP A 62 -7.01 -16.41 -11.22
CA ASP A 62 -5.61 -16.55 -11.66
C ASP A 62 -5.48 -16.25 -13.17
N ARG A 63 -6.46 -16.67 -13.99
CA ARG A 63 -6.51 -16.30 -15.42
C ARG A 63 -6.70 -14.80 -15.62
N ASN A 64 -7.61 -14.17 -14.89
CA ASN A 64 -7.83 -12.72 -14.98
C ASN A 64 -6.56 -11.93 -14.64
N ILE A 65 -5.82 -12.35 -13.60
CA ILE A 65 -4.52 -11.76 -13.25
C ILE A 65 -3.53 -11.90 -14.41
N ASN A 66 -3.42 -13.08 -15.02
CA ASN A 66 -2.51 -13.30 -16.14
C ASN A 66 -2.91 -12.45 -17.36
N GLU A 67 -4.21 -12.31 -17.65
CA GLU A 67 -4.73 -11.50 -18.75
C GLU A 67 -4.51 -10.01 -18.55
N GLU A 68 -4.75 -9.49 -17.34
CA GLU A 68 -4.48 -8.09 -17.00
C GLU A 68 -2.98 -7.81 -17.09
N ASN A 69 -2.15 -8.63 -16.43
CA ASN A 69 -0.70 -8.51 -16.49
C ASN A 69 -0.16 -8.61 -17.93
N HIS A 70 -0.79 -9.41 -18.80
CA HIS A 70 -0.43 -9.45 -20.21
C HIS A 70 -0.66 -8.11 -20.92
N LYS A 71 -1.71 -7.38 -20.55
CA LYS A 71 -2.09 -6.11 -21.18
C LYS A 71 -1.33 -4.93 -20.59
N THR A 72 -1.18 -4.87 -19.27
CA THR A 72 -0.70 -3.67 -18.55
C THR A 72 0.78 -3.76 -18.16
N LYS A 73 1.29 -4.96 -17.90
CA LYS A 73 2.69 -5.21 -17.48
C LYS A 73 3.10 -4.42 -16.22
N ASP A 74 2.14 -4.10 -15.37
CA ASP A 74 2.31 -3.27 -14.17
C ASP A 74 2.19 -4.08 -12.86
N PHE A 75 2.08 -5.41 -12.93
CA PHE A 75 2.05 -6.25 -11.73
C PHE A 75 3.45 -6.67 -11.30
N LEU A 76 3.67 -6.67 -9.98
CA LEU A 76 4.74 -7.40 -9.32
C LEU A 76 4.12 -8.62 -8.65
N ILE A 77 4.19 -9.76 -9.34
CA ILE A 77 3.67 -11.03 -8.84
C ILE A 77 4.70 -11.65 -7.89
N LEU A 78 4.31 -11.83 -6.62
CA LEU A 78 5.15 -12.40 -5.58
C LEU A 78 5.08 -13.93 -5.62
N GLU A 79 6.11 -14.55 -6.18
CA GLU A 79 6.20 -16.01 -6.25
C GLU A 79 6.21 -16.63 -4.84
N GLY A 80 5.35 -17.64 -4.66
CA GLY A 80 5.21 -18.36 -3.38
C GLY A 80 4.43 -17.60 -2.29
N HIS A 81 3.89 -16.41 -2.57
CA HIS A 81 3.00 -15.72 -1.65
C HIS A 81 1.53 -16.01 -1.96
N GLU A 82 0.80 -16.50 -0.96
CA GLU A 82 -0.65 -16.68 -1.04
C GLU A 82 -1.41 -15.44 -0.58
N GLU A 83 -2.37 -14.99 -1.40
CA GLU A 83 -3.25 -13.88 -1.05
C GLU A 83 -4.31 -14.32 -0.02
N ALA A 84 -4.12 -13.89 1.22
CA ALA A 84 -5.10 -14.01 2.30
C ALA A 84 -4.94 -12.85 3.29
N GLN A 85 -5.98 -12.55 4.07
CA GLN A 85 -5.99 -11.39 4.98
C GLN A 85 -4.92 -11.54 6.08
N GLU A 86 -4.78 -12.74 6.63
CA GLU A 86 -3.78 -13.12 7.61
C GLU A 86 -2.34 -13.12 7.07
N GLU A 87 -2.19 -13.14 5.74
CA GLU A 87 -0.90 -13.19 5.05
C GLU A 87 -0.36 -11.80 4.67
N LEU A 88 -1.12 -10.72 4.91
CA LEU A 88 -0.70 -9.34 4.61
C LEU A 88 0.68 -8.96 5.19
N PRO A 89 1.04 -9.31 6.44
CA PRO A 89 2.39 -9.04 6.94
C PRO A 89 3.48 -9.76 6.14
N LYS A 90 3.23 -11.01 5.71
CA LYS A 90 4.16 -11.76 4.87
C LYS A 90 4.25 -11.15 3.47
N LYS A 91 3.15 -10.61 2.93
CA LYS A 91 3.12 -9.89 1.66
C LYS A 91 4.09 -8.72 1.66
N VAL A 92 4.08 -7.91 2.72
CA VAL A 92 4.97 -6.75 2.86
C VAL A 92 6.44 -7.18 2.91
N LYS A 93 6.76 -8.25 3.65
CA LYS A 93 8.12 -8.79 3.68
C LYS A 93 8.58 -9.28 2.30
N SER A 94 7.73 -10.06 1.62
CA SER A 94 8.02 -10.57 0.28
C SER A 94 8.14 -9.44 -0.74
N PHE A 95 7.30 -8.41 -0.65
CA PHE A 95 7.40 -7.21 -1.46
C PHE A 95 8.78 -6.57 -1.37
N PHE A 96 9.22 -6.17 -0.17
CA PHE A 96 10.51 -5.50 -0.03
C PHE A 96 11.66 -6.40 -0.45
N SER A 97 11.61 -7.70 -0.12
CA SER A 97 12.65 -8.67 -0.51
C SER A 97 12.79 -8.80 -2.02
N THR A 98 11.67 -8.91 -2.75
CA THR A 98 11.67 -9.01 -4.21
C THR A 98 12.02 -7.66 -4.86
N ALA A 99 11.56 -6.55 -4.28
CA ALA A 99 11.80 -5.23 -4.84
C ALA A 99 13.30 -4.86 -4.81
N VAL A 100 13.99 -5.11 -3.69
CA VAL A 100 15.44 -4.82 -3.58
C VAL A 100 16.29 -5.71 -4.48
N GLN A 101 15.80 -6.90 -4.86
CA GLN A 101 16.48 -7.81 -5.79
C GLN A 101 16.31 -7.39 -7.25
N ASN A 102 15.15 -6.81 -7.58
CA ASN A 102 14.79 -6.49 -8.96
C ASN A 102 15.16 -5.06 -9.38
N TRP A 103 15.21 -4.13 -8.43
CA TRP A 103 15.50 -2.72 -8.70
C TRP A 103 16.54 -2.21 -7.73
N ASP A 104 17.58 -1.57 -8.26
CA ASP A 104 18.50 -0.73 -7.48
C ASP A 104 17.88 0.66 -7.36
N ALA A 105 17.18 0.92 -6.25
CA ALA A 105 16.45 2.15 -6.01
C ALA A 105 16.85 2.76 -4.66
N GLU A 106 16.84 4.09 -4.60
CA GLU A 106 17.17 4.82 -3.36
C GLU A 106 16.03 4.75 -2.34
N PHE A 107 14.79 4.64 -2.81
CA PHE A 107 13.60 4.54 -1.96
C PHE A 107 12.70 3.42 -2.45
N TYR A 108 12.19 2.63 -1.49
CA TYR A 108 11.15 1.64 -1.72
C TYR A 108 9.92 2.04 -0.91
N VAL A 109 8.79 2.25 -1.58
CA VAL A 109 7.58 2.79 -0.98
C VAL A 109 6.45 1.77 -1.10
N LYS A 110 5.80 1.44 0.02
CA LYS A 110 4.54 0.70 0.04
C LYS A 110 3.39 1.68 0.21
N VAL A 111 2.40 1.61 -0.67
CA VAL A 111 1.13 2.33 -0.51
C VAL A 111 -0.04 1.36 -0.65
N ASP A 112 -1.14 1.69 0.02
CA ASP A 112 -2.39 0.93 -0.07
C ASP A 112 -3.21 1.32 -1.31
N ASP A 113 -3.98 0.39 -1.86
CA ASP A 113 -4.72 0.59 -3.11
C ASP A 113 -5.94 1.52 -2.95
N LYS A 114 -6.37 1.76 -1.71
CA LYS A 114 -7.48 2.67 -1.37
C LYS A 114 -7.07 4.11 -1.11
N ILE A 115 -5.80 4.46 -1.34
CA ILE A 115 -5.25 5.79 -1.05
C ILE A 115 -4.87 6.50 -2.35
N GLY A 116 -5.31 7.74 -2.50
CA GLY A 116 -4.83 8.62 -3.58
C GLY A 116 -3.45 9.18 -3.24
N ILE A 117 -2.53 9.15 -4.20
CA ILE A 117 -1.15 9.63 -4.02
C ILE A 117 -0.95 10.88 -4.89
N ASP A 118 -0.41 11.95 -4.29
CA ASP A 118 0.23 13.02 -5.04
C ASP A 118 1.69 12.63 -5.31
N LEU A 119 1.97 12.14 -6.52
CA LEU A 119 3.28 11.62 -6.87
C LEU A 119 4.36 12.71 -6.92
N GLU A 120 4.01 13.91 -7.39
CA GLU A 120 4.98 15.03 -7.45
C GLU A 120 5.34 15.50 -6.03
N GLY A 121 4.33 15.64 -5.16
CA GLY A 121 4.54 15.94 -3.75
C GLY A 121 5.36 14.86 -3.02
N LEU A 122 5.10 13.58 -3.29
CA LEU A 122 5.87 12.47 -2.72
C LEU A 122 7.33 12.51 -3.16
N ILE A 123 7.60 12.71 -4.45
CA ILE A 123 8.98 12.81 -4.96
C ILE A 123 9.70 13.99 -4.32
N GLY A 124 9.07 15.17 -4.26
CA GLY A 124 9.64 16.34 -3.60
C GLY A 124 9.98 16.09 -2.12
N LEU A 125 9.10 15.38 -1.40
CA LEU A 125 9.32 14.99 -0.01
C LEU A 125 10.54 14.05 0.12
N LEU A 126 10.64 13.03 -0.73
CA LEU A 126 11.74 12.06 -0.70
C LEU A 126 13.07 12.71 -1.08
N GLU A 127 13.10 13.56 -2.11
CA GLU A 127 14.29 14.32 -2.51
C GLU A 127 14.79 15.24 -1.39
N HIS A 128 13.88 15.90 -0.67
CA HIS A 128 14.23 16.75 0.46
C HIS A 128 14.78 15.94 1.65
N ARG A 129 14.26 14.73 1.89
CA ARG A 129 14.69 13.84 2.97
C ARG A 129 15.89 12.97 2.63
N ARG A 130 16.37 12.99 1.38
CA ARG A 130 17.47 12.19 0.87
C ARG A 130 18.76 12.23 1.70
N ARG A 131 19.03 13.37 2.37
CA ARG A 131 20.23 13.56 3.21
C ARG A 131 20.00 13.32 4.70
N GLN A 132 18.82 12.85 5.09
CA GLN A 132 18.49 12.54 6.47
C GLN A 132 18.68 11.05 6.72
N ASP A 133 19.25 10.68 7.87
CA ASP A 133 19.41 9.28 8.30
C ASP A 133 18.08 8.71 8.87
N SER A 134 16.98 8.88 8.14
CA SER A 134 15.67 8.38 8.55
C SER A 134 15.44 6.96 8.03
N ALA A 135 15.27 5.99 8.92
CA ALA A 135 15.00 4.60 8.55
C ALA A 135 13.58 4.38 8.00
N TYR A 136 12.60 5.22 8.37
CA TYR A 136 11.20 5.06 7.98
C TYR A 136 10.45 6.41 8.01
N ILE A 137 9.58 6.64 7.02
CA ILE A 137 8.76 7.86 6.89
C ILE A 137 7.30 7.43 6.78
N GLY A 138 6.44 7.97 7.64
CA GLY A 138 5.01 7.66 7.62
C GLY A 138 4.27 8.28 8.80
N CYS A 139 2.94 8.11 8.81
CA CYS A 139 2.12 8.43 9.96
C CYS A 139 2.27 7.30 10.99
N MET A 140 3.23 7.42 11.90
CA MET A 140 3.39 6.45 12.97
C MET A 140 2.21 6.57 13.92
N LYS A 141 1.55 5.44 14.21
CA LYS A 141 0.69 5.37 15.39
C LYS A 141 1.58 5.49 16.62
N SER A 142 1.20 6.37 17.53
CA SER A 142 1.87 6.57 18.82
C SER A 142 0.82 6.63 19.92
N GLY A 143 1.21 6.31 21.15
CA GLY A 143 0.30 6.25 22.30
C GLY A 143 0.08 4.82 22.79
N GLU A 144 -1.02 4.64 23.52
CA GLU A 144 -1.37 3.37 24.16
C GLU A 144 -1.83 2.33 23.13
N VAL A 145 -1.42 1.08 23.35
CA VAL A 145 -1.92 -0.08 22.61
C VAL A 145 -3.04 -0.72 23.42
N PHE A 146 -4.26 -0.69 22.91
CA PHE A 146 -5.43 -1.23 23.61
C PHE A 146 -5.45 -2.76 23.51
N SER A 147 -5.05 -3.45 24.58
CA SER A 147 -4.95 -4.91 24.67
C SER A 147 -6.19 -5.60 25.27
N GLU A 148 -7.20 -4.84 25.70
CA GLU A 148 -8.41 -5.38 26.31
C GLU A 148 -9.47 -5.74 25.25
N VAL A 149 -9.82 -7.03 25.18
CA VAL A 149 -10.84 -7.55 24.26
C VAL A 149 -12.19 -6.87 24.52
N GLY A 150 -12.84 -6.37 23.46
CA GLY A 150 -14.17 -5.77 23.53
C GLY A 150 -14.20 -4.26 23.78
N LYS A 151 -13.04 -3.63 23.98
CA LYS A 151 -12.93 -2.16 23.87
C LYS A 151 -12.87 -1.71 22.42
N ASP A 152 -13.28 -0.48 22.17
CA ASP A 152 -12.98 0.19 20.91
C ASP A 152 -11.47 0.19 20.69
N TRP A 153 -11.06 -0.01 19.44
CA TRP A 153 -9.65 0.02 19.04
C TRP A 153 -8.78 -1.11 19.63
N TYR A 154 -9.39 -2.19 20.14
CA TYR A 154 -8.68 -3.41 20.52
C TYR A 154 -7.76 -3.87 19.39
N GLU A 155 -6.46 -3.98 19.68
CA GLU A 155 -5.46 -4.46 18.74
C GLU A 155 -5.21 -5.96 18.99
N PRO A 156 -5.70 -6.87 18.12
CA PRO A 156 -5.53 -8.31 18.32
C PRO A 156 -4.07 -8.76 18.37
N ASP A 157 -3.16 -8.00 17.75
CA ASP A 157 -1.73 -8.26 17.75
C ASP A 157 -0.95 -7.37 18.75
N TRP A 158 -1.61 -6.90 19.82
CA TRP A 158 -1.00 -6.00 20.81
C TRP A 158 0.32 -6.53 21.39
N TRP A 159 0.45 -7.85 21.52
CA TRP A 159 1.63 -8.56 22.03
C TRP A 159 2.87 -8.40 21.15
N LYS A 160 2.72 -7.97 19.89
CA LYS A 160 3.84 -7.66 18.98
C LYS A 160 4.47 -6.30 19.29
N PHE A 161 3.73 -5.42 19.96
CA PHE A 161 4.22 -4.14 20.43
C PHE A 161 4.85 -4.40 21.80
N GLY A 162 6.18 -4.49 21.82
CA GLY A 162 6.93 -4.93 23.01
C GLY A 162 6.52 -4.19 24.28
N ASP A 163 6.55 -4.92 25.40
CA ASP A 163 6.27 -4.34 26.71
C ASP A 163 7.23 -3.18 26.98
N GLN A 164 6.75 -2.08 27.58
CA GLN A 164 7.62 -1.05 28.16
C GLN A 164 8.43 -1.64 29.33
N LYS A 165 9.44 -2.45 29.02
CA LYS A 165 10.52 -2.83 29.92
C LYS A 165 11.81 -2.84 29.11
N SER A 166 12.39 -1.65 29.00
CA SER A 166 13.80 -1.42 28.70
C SER A 166 14.30 -0.35 29.67
#